data_AF-A0A830B0X5-F1
#
_entry.id   AF-A0A830B0X5-F1
#
_cell.length_a   1.000
_cell.length_b   1.000
_cell.length_c   1.000
_cell.angle_alpha   90.00
_cell.angle_beta   90.00
_cell.angle_gamma   90.00
#
_symmetry.space_group_name_H-M   'P 1'
#
loop_
_entity.id
_entity.type
_entity.pdbx_description
1 polymer ?
#
loop_
_entity_poly.entity_id
_entity_poly.type
_entity_poly.pdbx_seq_one_letter_code
_entity_poly.pdbx_strand_id
1 'polypeptide(L)'
;MMQMIYLYSLPIKEYQIIDFLLGPSLKDEVMKIMPVQKETRAGQRTQFKVFVVLGDNNGHVGFGVKCSKEVAIAIRGAIILAKLFVILVRRGYWGNKIGKLHTVPCKVTRKCGSVSADGSFYTWCWYCCCSRAEEGAPACWY
;
A
#
# COMPACT_ATOMS: atom_id res chain seq x y z
N MET A 1 -13.01 -16.17 5.36
CA MET A 1 -12.24 -16.67 4.19
C MET A 1 -10.89 -15.95 4.05
N MET A 2 -10.85 -14.62 3.93
CA MET A 2 -9.60 -13.85 3.86
C MET A 2 -8.63 -14.11 5.05
N GLN A 3 -9.16 -14.27 6.26
CA GLN A 3 -8.36 -14.56 7.47
C GLN A 3 -7.51 -15.84 7.37
N MET A 4 -7.94 -16.83 6.59
CA MET A 4 -7.19 -18.07 6.40
C MET A 4 -5.89 -17.83 5.67
N ILE A 5 -5.92 -16.99 4.63
CA ILE A 5 -4.74 -16.61 3.85
C ILE A 5 -3.70 -15.92 4.75
N TYR A 6 -4.17 -15.02 5.63
CA TYR A 6 -3.30 -14.34 6.58
C TYR A 6 -2.74 -15.27 7.66
N LEU A 7 -3.54 -16.23 8.15
CA LEU A 7 -3.11 -17.17 9.18
C LEU A 7 -1.99 -18.08 8.66
N TYR A 8 -2.14 -18.59 7.43
CA TYR A 8 -1.15 -19.45 6.77
C TYR A 8 -0.06 -18.67 6.04
N SER A 9 -0.07 -17.33 6.11
CA SER A 9 0.90 -16.45 5.46
C SER A 9 1.13 -16.77 3.97
N LEU A 10 0.06 -17.13 3.26
CA LEU A 10 0.15 -17.50 1.86
C LEU A 10 0.34 -16.24 0.99
N PRO A 11 1.36 -16.20 0.11
CA PRO A 11 1.60 -15.04 -0.74
C PRO A 11 0.54 -14.92 -1.84
N ILE A 12 -0.09 -13.75 -1.94
CA ILE A 12 -1.09 -13.44 -2.97
C ILE A 12 -0.37 -12.94 -4.22
N LYS A 13 -0.45 -13.70 -5.32
CA LYS A 13 0.16 -13.35 -6.61
C LYS A 13 -0.83 -12.82 -7.64
N GLU A 14 -2.12 -13.07 -7.42
CA GLU A 14 -3.20 -12.73 -8.33
C GLU A 14 -4.19 -11.80 -7.65
N TYR A 15 -4.56 -10.71 -8.32
CA TYR A 15 -5.47 -9.70 -7.76
C TYR A 15 -6.92 -10.18 -7.76
N GLN A 16 -7.27 -11.13 -8.64
CA GLN A 16 -8.61 -11.70 -8.79
C GLN A 16 -9.08 -12.40 -7.52
N ILE A 17 -8.15 -12.98 -6.75
CA ILE A 17 -8.45 -13.62 -5.46
C ILE A 17 -9.11 -12.60 -4.52
N ILE A 18 -8.62 -11.36 -4.52
CA ILE A 18 -9.12 -10.31 -3.62
C ILE A 18 -10.42 -9.72 -4.13
N ASP A 19 -10.58 -9.61 -5.46
CA ASP A 19 -11.84 -9.21 -6.06
C ASP A 19 -12.96 -10.23 -5.77
N PHE A 20 -12.65 -11.53 -5.76
CA PHE A 20 -13.61 -12.55 -5.38
C PHE A 20 -13.98 -12.48 -3.89
N LEU A 21 -13.01 -12.19 -3.01
CA LEU A 21 -13.22 -12.20 -1.57
C LEU A 21 -13.85 -10.93 -1.00
N LEU A 22 -13.51 -9.75 -1.55
CA LEU A 22 -13.83 -8.44 -0.98
C LEU A 22 -14.43 -7.45 -2.01
N GLY A 23 -14.61 -7.88 -3.26
CA GLY A 23 -14.94 -7.05 -4.43
C GLY A 23 -16.00 -5.96 -4.27
N PRO A 24 -17.18 -6.20 -3.65
CA PRO A 24 -18.22 -5.17 -3.58
C PRO A 24 -17.97 -4.10 -2.51
N SER A 25 -17.10 -4.38 -1.54
CA SER A 25 -16.82 -3.47 -0.41
C SER A 25 -15.56 -2.64 -0.59
N LEU A 26 -14.70 -3.01 -1.54
CA LEU A 26 -13.42 -2.33 -1.73
C LEU A 26 -13.62 -0.99 -2.45
N LYS A 27 -13.17 0.09 -1.82
CA LYS A 27 -13.10 1.42 -2.43
C LYS A 27 -11.66 1.77 -2.75
N ASP A 28 -11.44 2.38 -3.91
CA ASP A 28 -10.16 2.92 -4.33
C ASP A 28 -10.15 4.45 -4.23
N GLU A 29 -9.07 4.97 -3.64
CA GLU A 29 -8.82 6.41 -3.53
C GLU A 29 -7.43 6.74 -4.05
N VAL A 30 -7.36 7.68 -5.00
CA VAL A 30 -6.10 8.20 -5.54
C VAL A 30 -5.64 9.34 -4.63
N MET A 31 -4.49 9.17 -3.97
CA MET A 31 -3.98 10.18 -3.03
C MET A 31 -3.34 11.36 -3.76
N LYS A 32 -2.34 11.08 -4.60
CA LYS A 32 -1.55 12.09 -5.30
C LYS A 32 -0.99 11.53 -6.60
N ILE A 33 -0.99 12.38 -7.62
CA ILE A 33 -0.30 12.16 -8.88
C ILE A 33 0.90 13.10 -8.88
N MET A 34 2.09 12.58 -9.10
CA MET A 34 3.31 13.39 -9.23
C MET A 34 4.02 13.09 -10.55
N PRO A 35 4.39 14.11 -11.33
CA PRO A 35 5.30 13.92 -12.45
C PRO A 35 6.71 13.68 -11.91
N VAL A 36 7.38 12.66 -12.43
CA VAL A 36 8.78 12.35 -12.18
C VAL A 36 9.52 12.51 -13.51
N GLN A 37 10.62 13.25 -13.50
CA GLN A 37 11.38 13.58 -14.70
C GLN A 37 12.74 12.89 -14.61
N LYS A 38 13.13 12.19 -15.68
CA LYS A 38 14.46 11.63 -15.82
C LYS A 38 15.13 12.29 -17.02
N GLU A 39 16.27 12.93 -16.79
CA GLU A 39 17.00 13.54 -17.88
C GLU A 39 17.63 12.48 -18.79
N THR A 40 17.55 12.71 -20.10
CA THR A 40 18.21 11.87 -21.10
C THR A 40 18.97 12.72 -22.10
N ARG A 41 19.84 12.09 -22.91
CA ARG A 41 20.57 12.81 -23.98
C ARG A 41 19.64 13.47 -25.01
N ALA A 42 18.42 12.95 -25.16
CA ALA A 42 17.40 13.49 -26.05
C ALA A 42 16.42 14.45 -25.32
N GLY A 43 16.79 14.94 -24.13
CA GLY A 43 15.98 15.80 -23.28
C GLY A 43 15.24 15.06 -22.17
N GLN A 44 14.30 15.77 -21.55
CA GLN A 44 13.60 15.30 -20.34
C GLN A 44 12.57 14.22 -20.68
N ARG A 45 12.68 13.05 -20.05
CA ARG A 45 11.68 11.99 -20.13
C ARG A 45 10.81 12.02 -18.88
N THR A 46 9.56 12.44 -19.03
CA THR A 46 8.60 12.51 -17.92
C THR A 46 7.75 11.25 -17.81
N GLN A 47 7.47 10.83 -16.58
CA GLN A 47 6.50 9.79 -16.24
C GLN A 47 5.62 10.27 -15.08
N PHE A 48 4.43 9.70 -14.95
CA PHE A 48 3.55 9.98 -13.83
C PHE A 48 3.64 8.85 -12.82
N LYS A 49 3.98 9.21 -11.58
CA LYS A 49 3.93 8.34 -10.42
C LYS A 49 2.62 8.60 -9.68
N VAL A 50 1.86 7.53 -9.45
CA VAL A 50 0.55 7.59 -8.82
C VAL A 50 0.57 6.76 -7.55
N PHE A 51 -0.05 7.30 -6.51
CA PHE A 51 -0.27 6.63 -5.24
C PHE A 51 -1.75 6.35 -5.06
N VAL A 52 -2.09 5.08 -4.82
CA VAL A 52 -3.47 4.63 -4.63
C VAL A 52 -3.56 3.87 -3.32
N VAL A 53 -4.61 4.17 -2.56
CA VAL A 53 -5.01 3.44 -1.37
C VAL A 53 -6.29 2.68 -1.68
N LEU A 54 -6.36 1.44 -1.20
CA LEU A 54 -7.55 0.61 -1.23
C LEU A 54 -8.02 0.31 0.19
N GLY A 55 -9.32 0.29 0.43
CA GLY A 55 -9.85 -0.13 1.72
C GLY A 55 -11.34 -0.40 1.74
N ASP A 56 -11.78 -1.25 2.67
CA ASP A 56 -13.17 -1.67 2.83
C ASP A 56 -13.83 -1.09 4.11
N ASN A 57 -13.19 -0.11 4.75
CA ASN A 57 -13.57 0.47 6.04
C ASN A 57 -13.78 -0.54 7.19
N ASN A 58 -13.49 -1.82 6.96
CA ASN A 58 -13.74 -2.93 7.88
C ASN A 58 -12.45 -3.63 8.33
N GLY A 59 -11.32 -2.98 8.12
CA GLY A 59 -10.03 -3.43 8.63
C GLY A 59 -9.16 -4.10 7.57
N HIS A 60 -9.48 -3.96 6.28
CA HIS A 60 -8.56 -4.27 5.21
C HIS A 60 -8.10 -2.98 4.54
N VAL A 61 -6.78 -2.84 4.38
CA VAL A 61 -6.16 -1.69 3.70
C VAL A 61 -5.07 -2.20 2.78
N GLY A 62 -5.06 -1.70 1.54
CA GLY A 62 -4.02 -1.97 0.56
C GLY A 62 -3.41 -0.67 0.04
N PHE A 63 -2.18 -0.75 -0.46
CA PHE A 63 -1.50 0.40 -1.05
C PHE A 63 -0.70 0.00 -2.29
N GLY A 64 -0.73 0.86 -3.29
CA GLY A 64 -0.03 0.63 -4.55
C GLY A 64 0.61 1.91 -5.08
N VAL A 65 1.81 1.74 -5.62
CA VAL A 65 2.54 2.78 -6.34
C VAL A 65 2.89 2.29 -7.72
N LYS A 66 2.54 3.06 -8.74
CA LYS A 66 2.95 2.75 -10.11
C LYS A 66 3.40 4.01 -10.83
N CYS A 67 4.42 3.85 -11.67
CA CYS A 67 4.89 4.87 -12.59
C CYS A 67 4.57 4.44 -14.03
N SER A 68 3.99 5.31 -14.86
CA SER A 68 3.77 5.06 -16.28
C SER A 68 3.80 6.35 -17.09
N LYS A 69 3.89 6.27 -18.42
CA LYS A 69 3.85 7.45 -19.30
C LYS A 69 2.46 8.10 -19.33
N GLU A 70 1.42 7.28 -19.24
CA GLU A 70 0.03 7.72 -19.20
C GLU A 70 -0.55 7.58 -17.79
N VAL A 71 -1.33 8.57 -17.39
CA VAL A 71 -1.94 8.63 -16.04
C VAL A 71 -2.95 7.49 -15.84
N ALA A 72 -3.80 7.22 -16.84
CA ALA A 72 -4.82 6.18 -16.73
C ALA A 72 -4.21 4.77 -16.54
N ILE A 73 -3.12 4.47 -17.25
CA ILE A 73 -2.40 3.20 -17.12
C ILE A 73 -1.73 3.11 -15.74
N ALA A 74 -1.15 4.22 -15.25
CA ALA A 74 -0.55 4.27 -13.92
C ALA A 74 -1.58 4.00 -12.82
N ILE A 75 -2.77 4.61 -12.89
CA ILE A 75 -3.85 4.40 -11.91
C ILE A 75 -4.29 2.94 -11.90
N ARG A 76 -4.61 2.37 -13.09
CA ARG A 76 -5.04 0.97 -13.21
C ARG A 76 -3.98 0.01 -12.68
N GLY A 77 -2.70 0.24 -13.02
CA GLY A 77 -1.60 -0.57 -12.52
C GLY A 77 -1.37 -0.43 -11.02
N ALA A 78 -1.59 0.76 -10.45
CA ALA A 78 -1.48 1.01 -9.01
C ALA A 78 -2.61 0.32 -8.24
N ILE A 79 -3.84 0.31 -8.76
CA ILE A 79 -4.97 -0.44 -8.17
C ILE A 79 -4.65 -1.94 -8.11
N ILE A 80 -4.13 -2.51 -9.21
CA ILE A 80 -3.76 -3.94 -9.24
C ILE A 80 -2.68 -4.26 -8.19
N LEU A 81 -1.64 -3.42 -8.08
CA LEU A 81 -0.61 -3.59 -7.06
C LEU A 81 -1.16 -3.45 -5.65
N ALA A 82 -2.05 -2.48 -5.43
CA ALA A 82 -2.66 -2.26 -4.12
C ALA A 82 -3.52 -3.45 -3.69
N LYS A 83 -4.19 -4.14 -4.62
CA LYS A 83 -4.89 -5.39 -4.34
C LYS A 83 -3.89 -6.44 -3.86
N LEU A 84 -2.82 -6.71 -4.59
CA LEU A 84 -1.82 -7.71 -4.18
C LEU A 84 -1.27 -7.50 -2.76
N PHE A 85 -1.18 -6.24 -2.31
CA PHE A 85 -0.68 -5.85 -0.99
C PHE A 85 -1.78 -5.42 -0.01
N VAL A 86 -2.89 -6.15 0.08
CA VAL A 86 -3.91 -5.92 1.12
C VAL A 86 -3.49 -6.54 2.44
N ILE A 87 -3.57 -5.73 3.50
CA ILE A 87 -3.17 -6.07 4.87
C ILE A 87 -4.38 -5.95 5.79
N LEU A 88 -4.44 -6.83 6.80
CA LEU A 88 -5.40 -6.74 7.90
C LEU A 88 -4.92 -5.75 8.98
N VAL A 89 -5.80 -4.82 9.32
CA VAL A 89 -5.69 -3.82 10.38
C VAL A 89 -6.31 -4.36 11.68
N ARG A 90 -5.48 -4.56 12.71
CA ARG A 90 -5.90 -5.13 14.01
C ARG A 90 -6.53 -4.12 14.96
N ARG A 91 -7.83 -3.85 14.83
CA ARG A 91 -8.55 -2.89 15.69
C ARG A 91 -8.64 -3.36 17.16
N GLY A 92 -8.79 -2.40 18.07
CA GLY A 92 -8.83 -2.55 19.53
C GLY A 92 -9.76 -1.53 20.20
N TYR A 93 -9.74 -1.53 21.53
CA TYR A 93 -10.48 -0.57 22.37
C TYR A 93 -9.52 0.40 23.02
N TRP A 94 -9.98 1.62 23.29
CA TRP A 94 -9.27 2.53 24.16
C TRP A 94 -9.80 2.41 25.60
N GLY A 95 -9.02 1.76 26.46
CA GLY A 95 -9.40 1.52 27.85
C GLY A 95 -10.46 0.41 28.00
N ASN A 96 -11.74 0.79 28.10
CA ASN A 96 -12.81 -0.15 28.43
C ASN A 96 -13.36 -0.87 27.18
N LYS A 97 -13.67 -2.15 27.32
CA LYS A 97 -14.07 -3.04 26.20
C LYS A 97 -15.56 -2.94 25.91
N ILE A 98 -16.02 -1.76 25.48
CA ILE A 98 -17.44 -1.47 25.24
C ILE A 98 -17.69 -1.24 23.74
N GLY A 99 -18.72 -1.90 23.20
CA GLY A 99 -19.19 -1.68 21.83
C GLY A 99 -18.33 -2.34 20.75
N LYS A 100 -18.26 -1.72 19.57
CA LYS A 100 -17.42 -2.19 18.45
C LYS A 100 -15.99 -1.67 18.59
N LEU A 101 -15.04 -2.38 18.01
CA LEU A 101 -13.63 -1.98 17.94
C LEU A 101 -13.51 -0.63 17.24
N HIS A 102 -13.02 0.39 17.96
CA HIS A 102 -13.04 1.79 17.52
C HIS A 102 -11.66 2.46 17.52
N THR A 103 -10.63 1.81 18.05
CA THR A 103 -9.27 2.38 18.10
C THR A 103 -8.25 1.31 17.74
N VAL A 104 -6.98 1.63 17.85
CA VAL A 104 -5.85 0.72 17.64
C VAL A 104 -5.33 0.30 19.02
N PRO A 105 -5.00 -0.99 19.22
CA PRO A 105 -4.72 -1.54 20.54
C PRO A 105 -3.42 -1.00 21.16
N CYS A 106 -2.43 -0.67 20.33
CA CYS A 106 -1.13 -0.17 20.77
C CYS A 106 -0.68 1.01 19.90
N LYS A 107 0.12 1.91 20.45
CA LYS A 107 0.85 2.90 19.64
C LYS A 107 1.90 2.15 18.81
N VAL A 108 1.92 2.38 17.50
CA VAL A 108 2.88 1.73 16.59
C VAL A 108 3.66 2.82 15.87
N THR A 109 4.96 2.88 16.13
CA THR A 109 5.84 3.80 15.41
C THR A 109 6.29 3.14 14.11
N ARG A 110 6.35 3.88 13.01
CA ARG A 110 7.03 3.38 11.79
C ARG A 110 7.83 4.44 11.07
N LYS A 111 8.87 3.99 10.38
CA LYS A 111 9.83 4.82 9.66
C LYS A 111 9.83 4.47 8.18
N CYS A 112 9.75 5.48 7.33
CA CYS A 112 10.00 5.38 5.89
C CYS A 112 10.95 6.49 5.46
N GLY A 113 12.22 6.13 5.22
CA GLY A 113 13.28 7.11 4.98
C GLY A 113 13.49 8.01 6.22
N SER A 114 13.46 9.33 6.02
CA SER A 114 13.57 10.31 7.09
C SER A 114 12.25 10.56 7.85
N VAL A 115 11.12 10.10 7.32
CA VAL A 115 9.81 10.31 7.95
C VAL A 115 9.58 9.25 9.02
N SER A 116 9.37 9.70 10.25
CA SER A 116 8.88 8.88 11.36
C SER A 116 7.43 9.29 11.63
N ALA A 117 6.51 8.35 11.50
CA ALA A 117 5.12 8.55 11.84
C ALA A 117 4.81 7.80 13.13
N ASP A 118 4.58 8.56 14.20
CA ASP A 118 4.15 8.06 15.50
C ASP A 118 2.62 8.13 15.56
N GLY A 119 1.99 7.22 14.82
CA GLY A 119 0.54 7.11 14.76
C GLY A 119 0.07 5.84 15.46
N SER A 120 -1.04 5.92 16.19
CA SER A 120 -1.85 4.75 16.52
C SER A 120 -2.54 4.19 15.27
N PHE A 121 -1.93 4.21 14.08
CA PHE A 121 -2.49 3.73 12.83
C PHE A 121 -1.41 2.91 12.11
N TYR A 122 -1.81 1.72 11.69
CA TYR A 122 -0.96 0.59 11.33
C TYR A 122 0.14 0.91 10.34
N THR A 123 1.28 0.29 10.64
CA THR A 123 2.27 -0.23 9.73
C THR A 123 2.23 0.33 8.28
N TRP A 124 3.16 1.26 7.96
CA TRP A 124 3.96 1.44 6.70
C TRP A 124 5.53 1.43 6.69
N CYS A 125 6.14 0.40 6.07
CA CYS A 125 7.58 0.09 5.88
C CYS A 125 7.78 -1.41 5.62
N TRP A 126 7.33 -1.86 4.45
CA TRP A 126 8.22 -2.58 3.53
C TRP A 126 7.73 -2.22 2.13
N TYR A 127 8.65 -1.83 1.26
CA TYR A 127 8.45 -1.12 -0.01
C TYR A 127 8.14 0.39 0.04
N CYS A 128 8.99 1.14 0.75
CA CYS A 128 9.32 2.51 0.35
C CYS A 128 10.84 2.74 0.23
N CYS A 129 11.63 1.68 0.08
CA CYS A 129 13.08 1.76 -0.17
C CYS A 129 13.50 1.24 -1.56
N CYS A 130 12.58 1.01 -2.49
CA CYS A 130 12.92 0.56 -3.85
C CYS A 130 12.09 1.27 -4.93
N SER A 131 12.14 2.60 -4.92
CA SER A 131 11.87 3.39 -6.13
C SER A 131 12.79 4.61 -6.23
N ARG A 132 13.91 4.60 -5.50
CA ARG A 132 15.11 5.33 -5.89
C ARG A 132 15.68 4.58 -7.09
N ALA A 133 15.28 4.99 -8.28
CA ALA A 133 16.27 5.03 -9.35
C ALA A 133 17.35 6.00 -8.84
N GLU A 134 18.61 5.56 -8.85
CA GLU A 134 19.81 6.21 -8.29
C GLU A 134 19.94 5.94 -6.77
N GLU A 135 20.85 5.13 -6.23
CA GLU A 135 22.15 4.58 -6.66
C GLU A 135 22.31 3.17 -6.05
N GLY A 136 23.28 2.40 -6.56
CA GLY A 136 23.45 0.98 -6.27
C GLY A 136 23.56 0.61 -4.78
N ALA A 137 22.82 -0.43 -4.40
CA ALA A 137 23.15 -1.30 -3.26
C ALA A 137 22.53 -2.68 -3.50
N PRO A 138 23.20 -3.76 -3.05
CA PRO A 138 23.07 -5.09 -3.61
C PRO A 138 21.77 -5.79 -3.23
N ALA A 139 21.26 -6.57 -4.18
CA ALA A 139 20.32 -7.64 -3.93
C ALA A 139 20.89 -8.54 -2.82
N CYS A 140 20.18 -8.65 -1.71
CA CYS A 140 20.31 -9.81 -0.84
C CYS A 140 18.92 -10.17 -0.35
N TRP A 141 18.44 -11.29 -0.87
CA TRP A 141 17.29 -12.02 -0.39
C TRP A 141 17.50 -12.41 1.06
N TYR A 142 16.52 -12.14 1.91
CA TYR A 142 16.01 -13.07 2.92
C TYR A 142 14.57 -12.68 3.25
#